data_AF-A0AAU7ZSR9-F1
#
_entry.id   AF-A0AAU7ZSR9-F1
#
_cell.length_a   1.000
_cell.length_b   1.000
_cell.length_c   1.000
_cell.angle_alpha   90.00
_cell.angle_beta   90.00
_cell.angle_gamma   90.00
#
_symmetry.space_group_name_H-M   'P 1'
#
loop_
_entity.id
_entity.type
_entity.pdbx_description
1 polymer ?
#
loop_
_entity_poly.entity_id
_entity_poly.type
_entity_poly.pdbx_seq_one_letter_code
_entity_poly.pdbx_strand_id
1 'polypeptide(L)'
;MRYSSSLGPYVYFHSRSINFDPLSSLVMLPSIRTQLLTTILITTASVSAQQTPMTNPFPGLMTAADKHAKAHNAQTPVLSPVDATVLGSNPPVNVAELHKAGIRVIPWTTNDPVKMRALIDLRVDGIISDYPNILQQVVAEQKAAHPQDAEYFKTFVVSAHRGGRGLRPENTLPSFESGLDHLATELETDTGVTGDHVSLIWHDQFLNPESCRRVDGKPYTREERIYTRDITLAEAQSTFICDKLHHGPAYGNAKFDDQQNDLALSPVAVAFAKHEHLISPYVPTYAEQLFRFTRFYADYYSTGAGKSHPDAAARAANARTVRFNLETKITPFPEDAAGQPPPALPEHTEPKTNHTFDPQTFVTALCGAITRNHMESRAEVQSFDFRTLILVEEQFPKIPTYYLTGPPNMLSSDFVPAALRQ
;
A
#
# COMPACT_ATOMS: atom_id res chain seq x y z
N MET A 1 36.93 56.09 -4.56
CA MET A 1 36.13 57.17 -5.18
C MET A 1 34.66 56.94 -4.85
N ARG A 2 34.05 57.92 -4.17
CA ARG A 2 32.62 58.33 -4.06
C ARG A 2 31.44 57.34 -4.26
N TYR A 3 30.64 57.28 -3.18
CA TYR A 3 29.18 57.13 -2.95
C TYR A 3 28.13 57.26 -4.08
N SER A 4 26.95 56.66 -3.76
CA SER A 4 25.52 57.04 -4.07
C SER A 4 24.79 56.07 -5.03
N SER A 5 23.91 55.15 -4.59
CA SER A 5 22.50 55.26 -4.16
C SER A 5 21.50 55.77 -5.21
N SER A 6 20.53 54.93 -5.61
CA SER A 6 19.10 55.31 -5.78
C SER A 6 18.17 54.10 -5.85
N LEU A 7 17.10 54.14 -5.05
CA LEU A 7 15.94 53.25 -4.98
C LEU A 7 14.77 53.76 -5.85
N GLY A 8 13.91 52.84 -6.29
CA GLY A 8 12.47 53.05 -6.58
C GLY A 8 12.06 53.39 -8.03
N PRO A 9 10.78 53.16 -8.43
CA PRO A 9 9.60 53.13 -7.55
C PRO A 9 8.62 51.95 -7.70
N TYR A 10 7.77 51.87 -6.67
CA TYR A 10 6.57 51.06 -6.46
C TYR A 10 5.42 51.38 -7.44
N VAL A 11 4.55 50.40 -7.68
CA VAL A 11 3.21 50.57 -8.25
C VAL A 11 2.15 50.07 -7.26
N TYR A 12 1.21 50.95 -6.93
CA TYR A 12 0.01 50.77 -6.09
C TYR A 12 -1.23 50.89 -6.98
N PHE A 13 -2.24 50.02 -6.85
CA PHE A 13 -3.68 50.31 -7.07
C PHE A 13 -4.49 49.17 -6.41
N HIS A 14 -5.14 49.38 -5.26
CA HIS A 14 -6.45 49.99 -4.97
C HIS A 14 -7.47 48.94 -4.49
N SER A 15 -7.67 48.90 -3.17
CA SER A 15 -8.78 48.25 -2.48
C SER A 15 -10.05 49.10 -2.56
N ARG A 16 -11.22 48.48 -2.83
CA ARG A 16 -12.52 49.09 -2.55
C ARG A 16 -13.25 48.30 -1.47
N SER A 17 -13.37 48.93 -0.32
CA SER A 17 -14.29 48.63 0.78
C SER A 17 -15.64 49.31 0.51
N ILE A 18 -16.74 48.62 0.83
CA ILE A 18 -18.11 49.17 0.82
C ILE A 18 -18.54 49.31 2.29
N ASN A 19 -18.82 50.55 2.70
CA ASN A 19 -19.38 50.89 4.00
C ASN A 19 -20.91 51.08 3.91
N PHE A 20 -21.57 50.66 4.98
CA PHE A 20 -22.96 50.98 5.35
C PHE A 20 -23.10 52.43 5.83
N ASP A 21 -24.30 53.00 5.67
CA ASP A 21 -24.90 53.98 6.60
C ASP A 21 -26.42 54.19 6.32
N PRO A 22 -27.23 54.75 7.26
CA PRO A 22 -28.59 54.28 7.54
C PRO A 22 -29.70 55.38 7.54
N LEU A 23 -30.95 54.91 7.76
CA LEU A 23 -32.15 55.59 8.30
C LEU A 23 -32.76 56.81 7.56
N SER A 24 -34.06 56.71 7.22
CA SER A 24 -35.16 57.39 7.96
C SER A 24 -36.55 57.31 7.29
N SER A 25 -37.55 56.97 8.12
CA SER A 25 -38.95 57.45 8.19
C SER A 25 -39.95 57.15 7.05
N LEU A 26 -40.96 56.28 7.22
CA LEU A 26 -42.18 56.31 8.07
C LEU A 26 -43.35 57.14 7.47
N VAL A 27 -44.39 56.47 6.95
CA VAL A 27 -45.82 56.89 7.02
C VAL A 27 -46.72 55.63 7.04
N MET A 28 -47.78 55.70 7.85
CA MET A 28 -48.65 54.64 8.37
C MET A 28 -50.01 54.46 7.66
N LEU A 29 -50.47 53.18 7.61
CA LEU A 29 -51.84 52.63 7.89
C LEU A 29 -53.05 52.99 6.97
N PRO A 30 -54.21 52.27 7.08
CA PRO A 30 -54.45 50.82 7.20
C PRO A 30 -55.65 50.31 6.35
N SER A 31 -55.83 48.98 6.23
CA SER A 31 -57.20 48.39 6.22
C SER A 31 -57.21 46.92 6.64
N ILE A 32 -58.27 46.56 7.34
CA ILE A 32 -58.54 45.38 8.16
C ILE A 32 -59.09 44.23 7.30
N ARG A 33 -58.71 42.98 7.61
CA ARG A 33 -59.64 41.83 7.57
C ARG A 33 -59.17 40.65 8.42
N THR A 34 -60.01 40.29 9.38
CA THR A 34 -59.96 39.16 10.29
C THR A 34 -60.26 37.85 9.56
N GLN A 35 -59.53 36.76 9.80
CA GLN A 35 -60.08 35.40 9.66
C GLN A 35 -59.33 34.34 10.50
N LEU A 36 -60.14 33.39 10.95
CA LEU A 36 -60.04 32.44 12.06
C LEU A 36 -58.79 31.55 12.19
N LEU A 37 -58.41 31.26 13.45
CA LEU A 37 -57.59 30.13 13.86
C LEU A 37 -58.30 28.79 13.60
N THR A 38 -57.53 27.78 13.17
CA THR A 38 -57.85 26.36 13.39
C THR A 38 -56.58 25.64 13.82
N THR A 39 -56.58 25.14 15.05
CA THR A 39 -55.46 24.42 15.66
C THR A 39 -55.51 22.96 15.23
N ILE A 40 -54.47 22.46 14.56
CA ILE A 40 -54.24 21.02 14.33
C ILE A 40 -53.00 20.63 15.15
N LEU A 41 -53.21 19.92 16.26
CA LEU A 41 -52.13 19.21 16.95
C LEU A 41 -51.80 17.94 16.16
N ILE A 42 -50.65 17.93 15.48
CA ILE A 42 -50.04 16.71 14.95
C ILE A 42 -49.07 16.21 16.01
N THR A 43 -49.43 15.16 16.74
CA THR A 43 -48.51 14.42 17.60
C THR A 43 -47.62 13.54 16.74
N THR A 44 -46.41 14.02 16.41
CA THR A 44 -45.38 13.19 15.79
C THR A 44 -44.76 12.27 16.85
N ALA A 45 -45.23 11.03 16.92
CA ALA A 45 -44.52 9.97 17.64
C ALA A 45 -43.16 9.75 16.93
N SER A 46 -42.08 10.15 17.60
CA SER A 46 -40.73 9.94 17.12
C SER A 46 -40.37 8.47 17.37
N VAL A 47 -40.48 7.63 16.33
CA VAL A 47 -39.87 6.29 16.36
C VAL A 47 -38.37 6.51 16.20
N SER A 48 -37.66 6.54 17.33
CA SER A 48 -36.22 6.37 17.36
C SER A 48 -35.92 4.96 16.87
N ALA A 49 -35.51 4.82 15.61
CA ALA A 49 -34.83 3.60 15.17
C ALA A 49 -33.58 3.46 16.05
N GLN A 50 -33.62 2.54 17.02
CA GLN A 50 -32.41 2.10 17.71
C GLN A 50 -31.51 1.49 16.65
N GLN A 51 -30.50 2.25 16.20
CA GLN A 51 -29.35 1.69 15.51
C GLN A 51 -28.79 0.62 16.44
N THR A 52 -28.89 -0.64 16.04
CA THR A 52 -28.16 -1.73 16.66
C THR A 52 -26.70 -1.26 16.72
N PRO A 53 -26.04 -1.26 17.90
CA PRO A 53 -24.66 -0.80 17.97
C PRO A 53 -23.88 -1.63 16.95
N MET A 54 -23.25 -0.96 15.98
CA MET A 54 -22.41 -1.66 15.01
C MET A 54 -21.34 -2.39 15.81
N THR A 55 -21.49 -3.70 15.92
CA THR A 55 -20.49 -4.55 16.54
C THR A 55 -19.22 -4.37 15.72
N ASN A 56 -18.14 -4.02 16.40
CA ASN A 56 -16.84 -3.85 15.78
C ASN A 56 -16.52 -5.09 14.91
N PRO A 57 -16.42 -4.95 13.58
CA PRO A 57 -16.35 -6.12 12.69
C PRO A 57 -14.98 -6.80 12.70
N PHE A 58 -13.92 -6.12 13.16
CA PHE A 58 -12.55 -6.62 13.05
C PHE A 58 -12.24 -7.80 13.98
N PRO A 59 -12.56 -7.77 15.30
CA PRO A 59 -12.32 -8.93 16.18
C PRO A 59 -13.12 -10.17 15.75
N GLY A 60 -14.36 -9.97 15.32
CA GLY A 60 -15.21 -11.03 14.79
C GLY A 60 -14.61 -11.68 13.56
N LEU A 61 -14.30 -10.87 12.54
CA LEU A 61 -13.63 -11.31 11.32
C LEU A 61 -12.39 -12.14 11.63
N MET A 62 -11.49 -11.60 12.47
CA MET A 62 -10.22 -12.26 12.74
C MET A 62 -10.36 -13.52 13.59
N THR A 63 -11.39 -13.62 14.44
CA THR A 63 -11.75 -14.87 15.13
C THR A 63 -12.21 -15.94 14.14
N ALA A 64 -13.01 -15.56 13.14
CA ALA A 64 -13.47 -16.49 12.10
C ALA A 64 -12.30 -16.95 11.21
N ALA A 65 -11.42 -16.03 10.83
CA ALA A 65 -10.22 -16.32 10.05
C ALA A 65 -9.26 -17.26 10.81
N ASP A 66 -8.94 -16.96 12.07
CA ASP A 66 -8.07 -17.82 12.88
C ASP A 66 -8.67 -19.21 13.12
N LYS A 67 -10.00 -19.31 13.29
CA LYS A 67 -10.68 -20.61 13.34
C LYS A 67 -10.53 -21.39 12.04
N HIS A 68 -10.66 -20.74 10.89
CA HIS A 68 -10.47 -21.36 9.58
C HIS A 68 -9.03 -21.85 9.41
N ALA A 69 -8.04 -20.99 9.69
CA ALA A 69 -6.63 -21.33 9.61
C ALA A 69 -6.28 -22.54 10.48
N LYS A 70 -6.73 -22.56 11.74
CA LYS A 70 -6.51 -23.67 12.67
C LYS A 70 -7.15 -24.99 12.20
N ALA A 71 -8.31 -24.94 11.56
CA ALA A 71 -8.95 -26.13 10.99
C ALA A 71 -8.11 -26.78 9.89
N HIS A 72 -7.23 -26.01 9.24
CA HIS A 72 -6.34 -26.46 8.16
C HIS A 72 -4.88 -26.60 8.60
N ASN A 73 -4.58 -26.51 9.91
CA ASN A 73 -3.23 -26.49 10.47
C ASN A 73 -2.35 -25.35 9.94
N ALA A 74 -2.98 -24.26 9.48
CA ALA A 74 -2.29 -23.05 9.07
C ALA A 74 -1.90 -22.19 10.29
N GLN A 75 -0.97 -21.27 10.08
CA GLN A 75 -0.54 -20.32 11.11
C GLN A 75 -1.66 -19.33 11.46
N THR A 76 -1.65 -18.79 12.68
CA THR A 76 -2.60 -17.72 13.05
C THR A 76 -2.40 -16.51 12.12
N PRO A 77 -3.47 -16.03 11.48
CA PRO A 77 -3.38 -14.94 10.52
C PRO A 77 -3.03 -13.61 11.19
N VAL A 78 -2.47 -12.70 10.40
CA VAL A 78 -2.17 -11.32 10.80
C VAL A 78 -3.26 -10.39 10.27
N LEU A 79 -3.67 -9.42 11.07
CA LEU A 79 -4.49 -8.32 10.58
C LEU A 79 -3.57 -7.22 10.03
N SER A 80 -3.80 -6.82 8.78
CA SER A 80 -3.08 -5.72 8.13
C SER A 80 -4.04 -4.58 7.77
N PRO A 81 -4.35 -3.66 8.71
CA PRO A 81 -5.38 -2.65 8.51
C PRO A 81 -4.85 -1.32 7.95
N VAL A 82 -5.70 -0.56 7.28
CA VAL A 82 -5.40 0.84 6.96
C VAL A 82 -5.23 1.64 8.26
N ASP A 83 -4.21 2.49 8.35
CA ASP A 83 -3.83 3.20 9.58
C ASP A 83 -4.99 3.96 10.26
N ALA A 84 -5.90 4.52 9.46
CA ALA A 84 -7.06 5.27 9.89
C ALA A 84 -8.09 4.44 10.67
N THR A 85 -8.02 3.11 10.59
CA THR A 85 -8.88 2.21 11.38
C THR A 85 -8.25 1.82 12.72
N VAL A 86 -6.96 2.10 12.91
CA VAL A 86 -6.21 1.85 14.16
C VAL A 86 -6.06 3.13 14.97
N LEU A 87 -5.91 4.27 14.28
CA LEU A 87 -5.77 5.59 14.87
C LEU A 87 -7.14 6.28 15.06
N GLY A 88 -7.22 7.21 16.01
CA GLY A 88 -8.43 8.01 16.28
C GLY A 88 -8.94 7.88 17.71
N SER A 89 -10.02 8.58 18.06
CA SER A 89 -10.57 8.60 19.42
C SER A 89 -11.38 7.35 19.78
N ASN A 90 -11.90 6.64 18.78
CA ASN A 90 -12.63 5.39 18.95
C ASN A 90 -12.36 4.51 17.71
N PRO A 91 -11.11 4.02 17.56
CA PRO A 91 -10.74 3.26 16.38
C PRO A 91 -11.47 1.91 16.36
N PRO A 92 -11.97 1.47 15.20
CA PRO A 92 -12.57 0.13 15.11
C PRO A 92 -11.53 -0.98 15.28
N VAL A 93 -10.24 -0.78 15.04
CA VAL A 93 -9.22 -1.80 15.35
C VAL A 93 -8.69 -1.59 16.77
N ASN A 94 -8.91 -2.56 17.66
CA ASN A 94 -8.35 -2.59 19.00
C ASN A 94 -7.17 -3.57 19.08
N VAL A 95 -5.94 -3.03 19.09
CA VAL A 95 -4.71 -3.83 19.10
C VAL A 95 -4.63 -4.75 20.31
N ALA A 96 -4.95 -4.24 21.50
CA ALA A 96 -4.88 -5.03 22.74
C ALA A 96 -5.90 -6.17 22.79
N GLU A 97 -7.06 -6.01 22.15
CA GLU A 97 -8.06 -7.08 22.02
C GLU A 97 -7.58 -8.18 21.06
N LEU A 98 -7.02 -7.80 19.91
CA LEU A 98 -6.47 -8.74 18.93
C LEU A 98 -5.26 -9.52 19.49
N HIS A 99 -4.39 -8.86 20.24
CA HIS A 99 -3.27 -9.52 20.92
C HIS A 99 -3.71 -10.56 21.94
N LYS A 100 -4.84 -10.37 22.65
CA LYS A 100 -5.40 -11.40 23.53
C LYS A 100 -5.83 -12.66 22.78
N ALA A 101 -6.15 -12.52 21.49
CA ALA A 101 -6.44 -13.63 20.59
C ALA A 101 -5.18 -14.19 19.89
N GLY A 102 -3.99 -13.63 20.16
CA GLY A 102 -2.73 -14.02 19.51
C GLY A 102 -2.56 -13.45 18.11
N ILE A 103 -3.37 -12.46 17.72
CA ILE A 103 -3.42 -11.91 16.36
C ILE A 103 -2.55 -10.65 16.31
N ARG A 104 -1.51 -10.69 15.47
CA ARG A 104 -0.64 -9.53 15.22
C ARG A 104 -1.36 -8.48 14.38
N VAL A 105 -0.95 -7.22 14.52
CA VAL A 105 -1.48 -6.06 13.79
C VAL A 105 -0.35 -5.29 13.13
N ILE A 106 -0.35 -5.20 11.81
CA ILE A 106 0.68 -4.49 11.02
C ILE A 106 -0.01 -3.52 10.05
N PRO A 107 -0.16 -2.23 10.40
CA PRO A 107 -0.92 -1.29 9.57
C PRO A 107 -0.19 -0.83 8.31
N TRP A 108 -0.97 -0.47 7.29
CA TRP A 108 -0.52 0.11 6.02
C TRP A 108 -1.31 1.37 5.64
N THR A 109 -0.86 2.19 4.71
CA THR A 109 0.55 2.55 4.54
C THR A 109 0.75 3.85 5.31
N THR A 110 1.68 3.87 6.27
CA THR A 110 1.91 5.07 7.10
C THR A 110 3.26 5.69 6.74
N ASN A 111 3.22 6.93 6.27
CA ASN A 111 4.42 7.71 5.90
C ASN A 111 4.68 8.89 6.85
N ASP A 112 3.69 9.26 7.67
CA ASP A 112 3.77 10.37 8.61
C ASP A 112 4.48 9.93 9.91
N PRO A 113 5.61 10.54 10.30
CA PRO A 113 6.35 10.18 11.51
C PRO A 113 5.55 10.34 12.82
N VAL A 114 4.60 11.28 12.88
CA VAL A 114 3.73 11.47 14.05
C VAL A 114 2.77 10.29 14.17
N LYS A 115 2.15 9.88 13.06
CA LYS A 115 1.31 8.69 13.02
C LYS A 115 2.10 7.41 13.33
N MET A 116 3.31 7.26 12.81
CA MET A 116 4.17 6.10 13.10
C MET A 116 4.43 5.96 14.60
N ARG A 117 4.76 7.07 15.29
CA ARG A 117 4.95 7.07 16.76
C ARG A 117 3.65 6.68 17.48
N ALA A 118 2.52 7.25 17.08
CA ALA A 118 1.23 6.92 17.67
C ALA A 118 0.86 5.43 17.49
N LEU A 119 1.16 4.83 16.34
CA LEU A 119 0.97 3.40 16.10
C LEU A 119 1.88 2.53 16.99
N ILE A 120 3.14 2.92 17.15
CA ILE A 120 4.10 2.26 18.06
C ILE A 120 3.61 2.34 19.51
N ASP A 121 3.09 3.50 19.94
CA ASP A 121 2.52 3.69 21.27
C ASP A 121 1.28 2.80 21.51
N LEU A 122 0.51 2.54 20.45
CA LEU A 122 -0.61 1.58 20.43
C LEU A 122 -0.16 0.11 20.36
N ARG A 123 1.15 -0.15 20.35
CA ARG A 123 1.76 -1.48 20.37
C ARG A 123 1.50 -2.33 19.13
N VAL A 124 1.34 -1.73 17.96
CA VAL A 124 1.30 -2.52 16.71
C VAL A 124 2.58 -3.33 16.52
N ASP A 125 2.52 -4.45 15.81
CA ASP A 125 3.63 -5.39 15.62
C ASP A 125 4.59 -4.96 14.51
N GLY A 126 4.23 -3.95 13.73
CA GLY A 126 5.01 -3.41 12.64
C GLY A 126 4.25 -2.35 11.86
N ILE A 127 4.90 -1.73 10.88
CA ILE A 127 4.32 -0.72 10.00
C ILE A 127 4.81 -0.96 8.57
N ILE A 128 3.89 -0.89 7.60
CA ILE A 128 4.18 -0.84 6.16
C ILE A 128 4.29 0.63 5.75
N SER A 129 5.42 1.02 5.14
CA SER A 129 5.71 2.41 4.77
C SER A 129 6.37 2.53 3.40
N ASP A 130 5.99 3.55 2.62
CA ASP A 130 6.69 3.92 1.38
C ASP A 130 8.12 4.42 1.67
N TYR A 131 8.40 4.86 2.90
CA TYR A 131 9.66 5.48 3.33
C TYR A 131 10.34 4.66 4.44
N PRO A 132 11.00 3.53 4.10
CA PRO A 132 11.66 2.69 5.09
C PRO A 132 12.76 3.43 5.88
N ASN A 133 13.42 4.42 5.27
CA ASN A 133 14.38 5.29 5.94
C ASN A 133 13.75 6.08 7.12
N ILE A 134 12.55 6.64 6.90
CA ILE A 134 11.82 7.40 7.92
C ILE A 134 11.32 6.47 9.01
N LEU A 135 10.73 5.32 8.63
CA LEU A 135 10.25 4.35 9.60
C LEU A 135 11.38 3.82 10.49
N GLN A 136 12.53 3.47 9.91
CA GLN A 136 13.70 3.00 10.65
C GLN A 136 14.23 4.06 11.63
N GLN A 137 14.23 5.33 11.22
CA GLN A 137 14.57 6.45 12.10
C GLN A 137 13.60 6.53 13.29
N VAL A 138 12.28 6.52 13.03
CA VAL A 138 11.26 6.59 14.09
C VAL A 138 11.39 5.42 15.06
N VAL A 139 11.60 4.20 14.56
CA VAL A 139 11.82 3.01 15.40
C VAL A 139 13.07 3.15 16.28
N ALA A 140 14.17 3.67 15.72
CA ALA A 140 15.40 3.91 16.49
C ALA A 140 15.20 4.95 17.59
N GLU A 141 14.51 6.06 17.30
CA GLU A 141 14.16 7.10 18.28
C GLU A 141 13.26 6.54 19.39
N GLN A 142 12.23 5.77 19.02
CA GLN A 142 11.30 5.15 19.97
C GLN A 142 11.99 4.13 20.87
N LYS A 143 12.88 3.31 20.31
CA LYS A 143 13.70 2.37 21.06
C LYS A 143 14.65 3.07 22.05
N ALA A 144 15.24 4.19 21.65
CA ALA A 144 16.12 4.97 22.53
C ALA A 144 15.34 5.65 23.67
N ALA A 145 14.12 6.12 23.40
CA ALA A 145 13.24 6.74 24.40
C ALA A 145 12.64 5.71 25.38
N HIS A 146 12.48 4.45 24.95
CA HIS A 146 11.81 3.39 25.72
C HIS A 146 12.69 2.13 25.85
N PRO A 147 13.85 2.21 26.55
CA PRO A 147 14.79 1.09 26.65
C PRO A 147 14.19 -0.17 27.32
N GLN A 148 13.16 -0.02 28.15
CA GLN A 148 12.42 -1.13 28.76
C GLN A 148 11.66 -2.00 27.74
N ASP A 149 11.37 -1.47 26.54
CA ASP A 149 10.62 -2.14 25.48
C ASP A 149 11.53 -2.87 24.47
N ALA A 150 12.75 -3.22 24.87
CA ALA A 150 13.76 -3.82 23.99
C ALA A 150 13.27 -5.09 23.26
N GLU A 151 12.51 -5.98 23.93
CA GLU A 151 11.98 -7.18 23.29
C GLU A 151 10.87 -6.88 22.28
N TYR A 152 10.07 -5.82 22.49
CA TYR A 152 9.07 -5.39 21.52
C TYR A 152 9.73 -4.88 20.23
N PHE A 153 10.75 -4.03 20.35
CA PHE A 153 11.49 -3.52 19.18
C PHE A 153 12.34 -4.57 18.48
N LYS A 154 12.63 -5.71 19.12
CA LYS A 154 13.37 -6.82 18.51
C LYS A 154 12.53 -7.58 17.49
N THR A 155 11.21 -7.63 17.69
CA THR A 155 10.27 -8.32 16.80
C THR A 155 9.46 -7.37 15.93
N PHE A 156 9.63 -6.06 16.09
CA PHE A 156 8.91 -5.05 15.33
C PHE A 156 9.23 -5.13 13.83
N VAL A 157 8.20 -5.20 13.00
CA VAL A 157 8.34 -5.30 11.54
C VAL A 157 8.46 -3.91 10.93
N VAL A 158 9.59 -3.66 10.27
CA VAL A 158 9.82 -2.50 9.40
C VAL A 158 9.62 -2.98 7.98
N SER A 159 8.45 -2.71 7.41
CA SER A 159 8.05 -3.23 6.11
C SER A 159 8.17 -2.16 5.03
N ALA A 160 9.06 -2.40 4.06
CA ALA A 160 9.32 -1.49 2.96
C ALA A 160 8.29 -1.70 1.84
N HIS A 161 7.28 -0.83 1.79
CA HIS A 161 6.17 -0.90 0.85
C HIS A 161 6.67 -0.79 -0.60
N ARG A 162 6.40 -1.81 -1.41
CA ARG A 162 6.91 -1.99 -2.79
C ARG A 162 8.43 -1.84 -2.90
N GLY A 163 9.14 -2.28 -1.85
CA GLY A 163 10.58 -2.12 -1.64
C GLY A 163 11.03 -0.78 -1.06
N GLY A 164 10.16 0.23 -0.97
CA GLY A 164 10.51 1.60 -0.58
C GLY A 164 10.19 2.59 -1.69
N ARG A 165 8.95 2.53 -2.18
CA ARG A 165 8.45 3.34 -3.31
C ARG A 165 8.66 4.84 -3.15
N GLY A 166 8.68 5.36 -1.93
CA GLY A 166 8.94 6.77 -1.67
C GLY A 166 10.35 7.21 -2.09
N LEU A 167 11.28 6.28 -2.25
CA LEU A 167 12.70 6.54 -2.55
C LEU A 167 13.10 6.11 -3.96
N ARG A 168 12.50 5.05 -4.51
CA ARG A 168 12.80 4.49 -5.84
C ARG A 168 11.51 4.07 -6.56
N PRO A 169 11.50 3.97 -7.91
CA PRO A 169 10.38 3.41 -8.66
C PRO A 169 9.90 2.09 -8.07
N GLU A 170 8.62 2.01 -7.78
CA GLU A 170 8.00 0.91 -7.04
C GLU A 170 8.20 -0.46 -7.67
N ASN A 171 8.22 -1.52 -6.85
CA ASN A 171 8.20 -2.90 -7.32
C ASN A 171 9.34 -3.22 -8.30
N THR A 172 10.50 -2.56 -8.17
CA THR A 172 11.68 -2.74 -9.02
C THR A 172 12.87 -3.23 -8.21
N LEU A 173 13.87 -3.83 -8.87
CA LEU A 173 15.09 -4.25 -8.16
C LEU A 173 15.76 -3.08 -7.41
N PRO A 174 15.84 -1.86 -7.99
CA PRO A 174 16.28 -0.67 -7.26
C PRO A 174 15.45 -0.32 -6.01
N SER A 175 14.12 -0.45 -6.03
CA SER A 175 13.34 -0.20 -4.80
C SER A 175 13.64 -1.26 -3.75
N PHE A 176 13.67 -2.55 -4.10
CA PHE A 176 14.04 -3.59 -3.16
C PHE A 176 15.45 -3.40 -2.58
N GLU A 177 16.41 -2.93 -3.39
CA GLU A 177 17.72 -2.53 -2.88
C GLU A 177 17.61 -1.42 -1.83
N SER A 178 16.77 -0.41 -2.09
CA SER A 178 16.54 0.69 -1.13
C SER A 178 15.98 0.18 0.20
N GLY A 179 15.02 -0.76 0.18
CA GLY A 179 14.49 -1.36 1.40
C GLY A 179 15.56 -2.10 2.21
N LEU A 180 16.39 -2.88 1.53
CA LEU A 180 17.51 -3.61 2.15
C LEU A 180 18.59 -2.67 2.70
N ASP A 181 18.90 -1.61 1.95
CA ASP A 181 19.87 -0.57 2.32
C ASP A 181 19.48 0.18 3.60
N HIS A 182 18.17 0.29 3.85
CA HIS A 182 17.59 0.86 5.07
C HIS A 182 17.26 -0.18 6.15
N LEU A 183 17.75 -1.41 6.00
CA LEU A 183 17.58 -2.50 6.96
C LEU A 183 16.12 -2.86 7.26
N ALA A 184 15.22 -2.69 6.28
CA ALA A 184 13.87 -3.18 6.41
C ALA A 184 13.87 -4.68 6.73
N THR A 185 13.06 -5.09 7.69
CA THR A 185 12.96 -6.51 8.12
C THR A 185 11.99 -7.30 7.25
N GLU A 186 11.16 -6.60 6.47
CA GLU A 186 10.25 -7.15 5.48
C GLU A 186 10.28 -6.30 4.20
N LEU A 187 10.35 -6.96 3.05
CA LEU A 187 10.09 -6.36 1.76
C LEU A 187 8.65 -6.68 1.38
N GLU A 188 7.82 -5.64 1.32
CA GLU A 188 6.45 -5.74 0.87
C GLU A 188 6.39 -5.46 -0.63
N THR A 189 5.54 -6.21 -1.34
CA THR A 189 5.35 -6.05 -2.78
C THR A 189 4.02 -6.64 -3.23
N ASP A 190 3.61 -6.23 -4.42
CA ASP A 190 2.42 -6.71 -5.10
C ASP A 190 2.73 -7.79 -6.13
N THR A 191 1.80 -8.71 -6.39
CA THR A 191 1.95 -9.77 -7.39
C THR A 191 0.70 -9.95 -8.25
N GLY A 192 0.92 -10.06 -9.57
CA GLY A 192 -0.04 -10.51 -10.58
C GLY A 192 0.38 -11.86 -11.19
N VAL A 193 -0.38 -12.36 -12.16
CA VAL A 193 -0.05 -13.61 -12.87
C VAL A 193 -0.01 -13.38 -14.38
N THR A 194 1.12 -13.74 -15.00
CA THR A 194 1.34 -13.62 -16.45
C THR A 194 0.62 -14.69 -17.25
N GLY A 195 0.53 -14.52 -18.56
CA GLY A 195 -0.07 -15.51 -19.47
C GLY A 195 0.66 -16.86 -19.50
N ASP A 196 1.93 -16.88 -19.08
CA ASP A 196 2.74 -18.09 -18.84
C ASP A 196 2.76 -18.53 -17.36
N HIS A 197 1.80 -18.06 -16.56
CA HIS A 197 1.56 -18.43 -15.16
C HIS A 197 2.71 -18.14 -14.18
N VAL A 198 3.47 -17.06 -14.43
CA VAL A 198 4.50 -16.58 -13.51
C VAL A 198 3.92 -15.49 -12.59
N SER A 199 4.28 -15.55 -11.30
CA SER A 199 3.94 -14.52 -10.32
C SER A 199 4.79 -13.27 -10.52
N LEU A 200 4.36 -12.41 -11.44
CA LEU A 200 5.00 -11.14 -11.76
C LEU A 200 4.77 -10.15 -10.62
N ILE A 201 5.80 -9.40 -10.25
CA ILE A 201 5.69 -8.33 -9.25
C ILE A 201 5.14 -7.08 -9.93
N TRP A 202 3.90 -6.72 -9.60
CA TRP A 202 3.22 -5.54 -10.12
C TRP A 202 1.95 -5.20 -9.32
N HIS A 203 1.66 -3.90 -9.17
CA HIS A 203 0.53 -3.43 -8.37
C HIS A 203 -0.82 -3.51 -9.10
N ASP A 204 -0.88 -3.03 -10.34
CA ASP A 204 -2.13 -2.93 -11.08
C ASP A 204 -2.42 -4.22 -11.87
N GLN A 205 -3.63 -4.35 -12.43
CA GLN A 205 -3.97 -5.48 -13.31
C GLN A 205 -3.22 -5.46 -14.67
N PHE A 206 -2.51 -4.38 -14.99
CA PHE A 206 -1.78 -4.15 -16.25
C PHE A 206 -0.49 -3.39 -15.98
N LEU A 207 0.49 -3.53 -16.86
CA LEU A 207 1.74 -2.77 -16.78
C LEU A 207 1.45 -1.29 -17.00
N ASN A 208 1.59 -0.47 -15.96
CA ASN A 208 1.09 0.90 -15.98
C ASN A 208 1.96 1.82 -16.84
N PRO A 209 1.41 2.51 -17.86
CA PRO A 209 2.17 3.47 -18.68
C PRO A 209 2.70 4.68 -17.91
N GLU A 210 2.21 4.98 -16.72
CA GLU A 210 2.76 6.03 -15.85
C GLU A 210 4.04 5.57 -15.14
N SER A 211 4.20 4.26 -14.93
CA SER A 211 5.38 3.66 -14.31
C SER A 211 6.37 3.15 -15.34
N CYS A 212 5.88 2.70 -16.50
CA CYS A 212 6.69 2.05 -17.54
C CYS A 212 6.72 2.81 -18.86
N ARG A 213 7.81 2.58 -19.58
CA ARG A 213 8.01 2.95 -20.99
C ARG A 213 8.40 1.71 -21.79
N ARG A 214 8.19 1.77 -23.10
CA ARG A 214 8.66 0.71 -24.00
C ARG A 214 10.14 0.84 -24.27
N VAL A 215 10.81 -0.30 -24.42
CA VAL A 215 12.23 -0.39 -24.76
C VAL A 215 12.49 0.19 -26.16
N ASP A 216 11.55 0.02 -27.10
CA ASP A 216 11.65 0.53 -28.47
C ASP A 216 11.42 2.04 -28.60
N GLY A 217 11.14 2.73 -27.48
CA GLY A 217 10.90 4.18 -27.43
C GLY A 217 9.56 4.62 -28.01
N LYS A 218 8.70 3.69 -28.47
CA LYS A 218 7.35 4.06 -28.90
C LYS A 218 6.52 4.56 -27.71
N PRO A 219 5.53 5.43 -27.97
CA PRO A 219 4.54 5.78 -26.95
C PRO A 219 3.94 4.53 -26.31
N TYR A 220 3.62 4.65 -25.03
CA TYR A 220 2.85 3.66 -24.30
C TYR A 220 1.77 4.40 -23.55
N THR A 221 0.53 4.27 -24.01
CA THR A 221 -0.61 4.99 -23.46
C THR A 221 -1.54 4.03 -22.71
N ARG A 222 -2.53 4.61 -22.02
CA ARG A 222 -3.52 3.85 -21.27
C ARG A 222 -4.41 2.98 -22.17
N GLU A 223 -4.68 3.45 -23.38
CA GLU A 223 -5.47 2.75 -24.39
C GLU A 223 -4.74 1.51 -24.92
N GLU A 224 -3.41 1.57 -24.98
CA GLU A 224 -2.54 0.50 -25.46
C GLU A 224 -2.03 -0.42 -24.33
N ARG A 225 -2.56 -0.25 -23.11
CA ARG A 225 -2.12 -1.00 -21.93
C ARG A 225 -2.17 -2.50 -22.15
N ILE A 226 -1.20 -3.21 -21.59
CA ILE A 226 -1.14 -4.67 -21.63
C ILE A 226 -1.46 -5.21 -20.24
N TYR A 227 -2.53 -5.98 -20.14
CA TYR A 227 -2.88 -6.67 -18.89
C TYR A 227 -1.85 -7.74 -18.57
N THR A 228 -1.59 -7.93 -17.27
CA THR A 228 -0.58 -8.89 -16.81
C THR A 228 -0.90 -10.29 -17.32
N ARG A 229 -2.19 -10.69 -17.32
CA ARG A 229 -2.62 -12.01 -17.82
C ARG A 229 -2.40 -12.23 -19.32
N ASP A 230 -2.21 -11.16 -20.10
CA ASP A 230 -2.13 -11.19 -21.56
C ASP A 230 -0.69 -11.08 -22.09
N ILE A 231 0.31 -11.14 -21.22
CA ILE A 231 1.74 -11.07 -21.57
C ILE A 231 2.51 -12.16 -20.84
N THR A 232 3.54 -12.74 -21.48
CA THR A 232 4.48 -13.64 -20.80
C THR A 232 5.51 -12.86 -19.98
N LEU A 233 6.15 -13.48 -18.99
CA LEU A 233 7.22 -12.82 -18.24
C LEU A 233 8.36 -12.35 -19.16
N ALA A 234 8.77 -13.21 -20.11
CA ALA A 234 9.86 -12.90 -21.03
C ALA A 234 9.54 -11.67 -21.89
N GLU A 235 8.32 -11.57 -22.41
CA GLU A 235 7.86 -10.41 -23.17
C GLU A 235 7.79 -9.15 -22.29
N ALA A 236 7.32 -9.27 -21.05
CA ALA A 236 7.27 -8.15 -20.11
C ALA A 236 8.69 -7.57 -19.89
N GLN A 237 9.68 -8.43 -19.64
CA GLN A 237 11.08 -8.03 -19.42
C GLN A 237 11.77 -7.50 -20.67
N SER A 238 11.43 -7.98 -21.87
CA SER A 238 12.01 -7.49 -23.12
C SER A 238 11.33 -6.23 -23.65
N THR A 239 10.09 -5.94 -23.22
CA THR A 239 9.27 -4.87 -23.79
C THR A 239 9.29 -3.61 -22.93
N PHE A 240 9.38 -3.74 -21.61
CA PHE A 240 9.15 -2.62 -20.69
C PHE A 240 10.34 -2.32 -19.79
N ILE A 241 10.52 -1.02 -19.52
CA ILE A 241 11.38 -0.49 -18.46
C ILE A 241 10.51 0.41 -17.59
N CYS A 242 10.45 0.10 -16.30
CA CYS A 242 9.57 0.73 -15.32
C CYS A 242 10.35 1.67 -14.39
N ASP A 243 10.92 2.72 -14.99
CA ASP A 243 11.82 3.68 -14.36
C ASP A 243 11.21 5.08 -14.19
N LYS A 244 9.92 5.26 -14.47
CA LYS A 244 9.27 6.57 -14.35
C LYS A 244 9.06 6.97 -12.89
N LEU A 245 9.13 8.28 -12.65
CA LEU A 245 8.97 8.88 -11.34
C LEU A 245 7.55 9.41 -11.14
N HIS A 246 7.00 9.17 -9.95
CA HIS A 246 5.68 9.62 -9.54
C HIS A 246 5.74 10.97 -8.82
N HIS A 247 6.22 12.00 -9.52
CA HIS A 247 6.41 13.38 -9.01
C HIS A 247 5.23 14.30 -9.32
N GLY A 248 4.97 15.23 -8.41
CA GLY A 248 4.07 16.37 -8.67
C GLY A 248 2.57 16.09 -8.49
N PRO A 249 1.72 17.11 -8.75
CA PRO A 249 0.31 17.09 -8.35
C PRO A 249 -0.57 16.11 -9.12
N ALA A 250 -0.13 15.59 -10.27
CA ALA A 250 -0.86 14.59 -11.04
C ALA A 250 -1.10 13.31 -10.22
N TYR A 251 -0.14 12.92 -9.38
CA TYR A 251 -0.20 11.71 -8.55
C TYR A 251 -0.97 11.89 -7.22
N GLY A 252 -1.64 13.03 -7.02
CA GLY A 252 -2.50 13.28 -5.86
C GLY A 252 -1.79 13.07 -4.51
N ASN A 253 -2.42 12.29 -3.61
CA ASN A 253 -1.86 11.94 -2.30
C ASN A 253 -0.71 10.91 -2.36
N ALA A 254 -0.42 10.35 -3.54
CA ALA A 254 0.67 9.40 -3.79
C ALA A 254 1.87 10.07 -4.48
N LYS A 255 2.07 11.37 -4.30
CA LYS A 255 3.27 12.07 -4.76
C LYS A 255 4.50 11.64 -3.93
N PHE A 256 5.62 11.38 -4.61
CA PHE A 256 6.88 11.00 -3.99
C PHE A 256 8.00 11.94 -4.43
N ASP A 257 8.02 13.16 -3.89
CA ASP A 257 8.96 14.21 -4.31
C ASP A 257 10.44 13.82 -4.09
N ASP A 258 10.71 12.85 -3.20
CA ASP A 258 12.06 12.31 -2.92
C ASP A 258 12.45 11.11 -3.81
N GLN A 259 11.53 10.59 -4.63
CA GLN A 259 11.76 9.40 -5.45
C GLN A 259 12.79 9.67 -6.54
N GLN A 260 13.76 8.77 -6.70
CA GLN A 260 14.84 8.89 -7.67
C GLN A 260 15.02 7.58 -8.45
N ASN A 261 15.46 7.68 -9.70
CA ASN A 261 15.75 6.54 -10.58
C ASN A 261 17.22 6.51 -11.04
N ASP A 262 18.11 7.19 -10.31
CA ASP A 262 19.54 7.18 -10.59
C ASP A 262 20.15 5.81 -10.24
N LEU A 263 20.71 5.14 -11.24
CA LEU A 263 21.36 3.84 -11.11
C LEU A 263 22.57 3.85 -10.18
N ALA A 264 23.23 5.00 -9.98
CA ALA A 264 24.32 5.12 -9.03
C ALA A 264 23.88 4.87 -7.58
N LEU A 265 22.57 5.03 -7.31
CA LEU A 265 21.98 4.76 -5.99
C LEU A 265 21.52 3.31 -5.80
N SER A 266 21.70 2.45 -6.82
CA SER A 266 21.31 1.04 -6.78
C SER A 266 22.38 0.14 -7.43
N PRO A 267 23.63 0.16 -6.93
CA PRO A 267 24.73 -0.59 -7.52
C PRO A 267 24.54 -2.11 -7.48
N VAL A 268 23.80 -2.65 -6.51
CA VAL A 268 23.54 -4.10 -6.43
C VAL A 268 22.54 -4.52 -7.49
N ALA A 269 21.47 -3.78 -7.71
CA ALA A 269 20.48 -4.01 -8.75
C ALA A 269 21.13 -3.93 -10.14
N VAL A 270 22.03 -2.97 -10.36
CA VAL A 270 22.83 -2.89 -11.59
C VAL A 270 23.71 -4.14 -11.77
N ALA A 271 24.41 -4.56 -10.72
CA ALA A 271 25.27 -5.74 -10.77
C ALA A 271 24.46 -7.02 -11.00
N PHE A 272 23.30 -7.15 -10.37
CA PHE A 272 22.39 -8.28 -10.53
C PHE A 272 21.76 -8.31 -11.93
N ALA A 273 21.30 -7.17 -12.45
CA ALA A 273 20.78 -7.06 -13.80
C ALA A 273 21.82 -7.52 -14.84
N LYS A 274 23.09 -7.14 -14.65
CA LYS A 274 24.19 -7.65 -15.49
C LYS A 274 24.39 -9.15 -15.33
N HIS A 275 24.30 -9.68 -14.11
CA HIS A 275 24.45 -11.11 -13.81
C HIS A 275 23.35 -11.95 -14.46
N GLU A 276 22.11 -11.47 -14.45
CA GLU A 276 20.95 -12.17 -15.03
C GLU A 276 20.65 -11.73 -16.48
N HIS A 277 21.57 -11.00 -17.12
CA HIS A 277 21.46 -10.53 -18.50
C HIS A 277 20.17 -9.72 -18.80
N LEU A 278 19.69 -8.96 -17.81
CA LEU A 278 18.54 -8.07 -17.95
C LEU A 278 18.95 -6.82 -18.73
N ILE A 279 18.05 -6.32 -19.58
CA ILE A 279 18.28 -5.10 -20.36
C ILE A 279 18.33 -3.82 -19.50
N SER A 280 17.79 -3.89 -18.28
CA SER A 280 17.74 -2.81 -17.30
C SER A 280 17.44 -3.40 -15.91
N PRO A 281 17.91 -2.82 -14.80
CA PRO A 281 17.46 -3.21 -13.45
C PRO A 281 16.00 -2.81 -13.17
N TYR A 282 15.40 -1.98 -14.02
CA TYR A 282 13.99 -1.55 -13.94
C TYR A 282 13.05 -2.37 -14.83
N VAL A 283 13.48 -3.52 -15.37
CA VAL A 283 12.51 -4.42 -16.04
C VAL A 283 11.47 -4.92 -15.05
N PRO A 284 10.24 -5.27 -15.50
CA PRO A 284 9.30 -6.00 -14.66
C PRO A 284 9.97 -7.23 -14.02
N THR A 285 9.91 -7.31 -12.70
CA THR A 285 10.50 -8.41 -11.92
C THR A 285 9.41 -9.37 -11.44
N TYR A 286 9.78 -10.45 -10.76
CA TYR A 286 8.87 -11.50 -10.33
C TYR A 286 9.36 -12.14 -9.03
N ALA A 287 8.47 -12.84 -8.32
CA ALA A 287 8.74 -13.32 -6.95
C ALA A 287 10.05 -14.11 -6.82
N GLU A 288 10.31 -15.07 -7.72
CA GLU A 288 11.52 -15.89 -7.65
C GLU A 288 12.79 -15.07 -7.96
N GLN A 289 12.71 -14.05 -8.82
CA GLN A 289 13.83 -13.15 -9.08
C GLN A 289 14.14 -12.25 -7.88
N LEU A 290 13.13 -11.80 -7.14
CA LEU A 290 13.34 -11.11 -5.87
C LEU A 290 14.06 -12.01 -4.84
N PHE A 291 13.69 -13.28 -4.73
CA PHE A 291 14.40 -14.23 -3.83
C PHE A 291 15.88 -14.39 -4.22
N ARG A 292 16.18 -14.49 -5.52
CA ARG A 292 17.58 -14.55 -5.99
C ARG A 292 18.32 -13.24 -5.77
N PHE A 293 17.64 -12.10 -5.99
CA PHE A 293 18.20 -10.77 -5.80
C PHE A 293 18.62 -10.53 -4.35
N THR A 294 17.79 -10.87 -3.37
CA THR A 294 18.14 -10.69 -1.95
C THR A 294 19.33 -11.55 -1.52
N ARG A 295 19.46 -12.78 -2.03
CA ARG A 295 20.65 -13.61 -1.81
C ARG A 295 21.89 -12.98 -2.46
N PHE A 296 21.78 -12.53 -3.70
CA PHE A 296 22.86 -11.83 -4.40
C PHE A 296 23.30 -10.57 -3.65
N TYR A 297 22.35 -9.80 -3.11
CA TYR A 297 22.61 -8.63 -2.28
C TYR A 297 23.42 -9.00 -1.02
N ALA A 298 23.05 -10.08 -0.32
CA ALA A 298 23.80 -10.54 0.83
C ALA A 298 25.25 -10.91 0.46
N ASP A 299 25.45 -11.58 -0.68
CA ASP A 299 26.77 -11.97 -1.17
C ASP A 299 27.61 -10.77 -1.64
N TYR A 300 26.95 -9.78 -2.27
CA TYR A 300 27.56 -8.52 -2.73
C TYR A 300 28.25 -7.79 -1.57
N TYR A 301 27.59 -7.71 -0.41
CA TYR A 301 28.14 -7.07 0.78
C TYR A 301 28.98 -8.00 1.66
N SER A 302 28.85 -9.33 1.54
CA SER A 302 29.68 -10.26 2.33
C SER A 302 31.05 -10.50 1.71
N THR A 303 31.09 -10.70 0.40
CA THR A 303 32.30 -11.15 -0.32
C THR A 303 32.57 -10.39 -1.62
N GLY A 304 31.54 -9.74 -2.17
CA GLY A 304 31.59 -9.02 -3.44
C GLY A 304 32.12 -7.59 -3.36
N ALA A 305 31.70 -6.77 -4.33
CA ALA A 305 32.19 -5.41 -4.52
C ALA A 305 31.80 -4.46 -3.36
N GLY A 306 30.71 -4.74 -2.66
CA GLY A 306 30.22 -3.94 -1.53
C GLY A 306 30.88 -4.25 -0.20
N LYS A 307 31.78 -5.23 -0.10
CA LYS A 307 32.29 -5.74 1.18
C LYS A 307 33.01 -4.71 2.07
N SER A 308 33.51 -3.63 1.49
CA SER A 308 34.18 -2.54 2.23
C SER A 308 33.23 -1.39 2.58
N HIS A 309 31.94 -1.49 2.24
CA HIS A 309 30.94 -0.50 2.66
C HIS A 309 30.83 -0.48 4.19
N PRO A 310 30.71 0.68 4.85
CA PRO A 310 30.61 0.76 6.31
C PRO A 310 29.50 -0.13 6.89
N ASP A 311 28.36 -0.19 6.21
CA ASP A 311 27.20 -0.99 6.63
C ASP A 311 27.17 -2.41 6.04
N ALA A 312 28.24 -2.87 5.37
CA ALA A 312 28.25 -4.13 4.62
C ALA A 312 27.81 -5.34 5.49
N ALA A 313 28.35 -5.46 6.71
CA ALA A 313 28.01 -6.55 7.61
C ALA A 313 26.53 -6.53 8.02
N ALA A 314 25.99 -5.35 8.35
CA ALA A 314 24.59 -5.19 8.74
C ALA A 314 23.64 -5.47 7.57
N ARG A 315 23.93 -4.90 6.40
CA ARG A 315 23.19 -5.13 5.14
C ARG A 315 23.14 -6.61 4.77
N ALA A 316 24.30 -7.28 4.81
CA ALA A 316 24.37 -8.71 4.50
C ALA A 316 23.68 -9.59 5.54
N ALA A 317 23.74 -9.25 6.83
CA ALA A 317 23.04 -9.98 7.87
C ALA A 317 21.52 -9.84 7.71
N ASN A 318 21.03 -8.61 7.51
CA ASN A 318 19.61 -8.32 7.30
C ASN A 318 19.07 -9.03 6.06
N ALA A 319 19.76 -8.95 4.92
CA ALA A 319 19.31 -9.58 3.67
C ALA A 319 19.20 -11.11 3.74
N ARG A 320 19.93 -11.78 4.65
CA ARG A 320 19.79 -13.23 4.89
C ARG A 320 18.53 -13.60 5.65
N THR A 321 17.96 -12.67 6.40
CA THR A 321 16.81 -12.91 7.28
C THR A 321 15.57 -12.13 6.90
N VAL A 322 15.68 -11.14 6.00
CA VAL A 322 14.55 -10.31 5.55
C VAL A 322 13.39 -11.19 5.07
N ARG A 323 12.18 -10.79 5.41
CA ARG A 323 10.95 -11.48 5.02
C ARG A 323 10.34 -10.86 3.77
N PHE A 324 9.41 -11.56 3.13
CA PHE A 324 8.72 -11.14 1.92
C PHE A 324 7.22 -11.20 2.15
N ASN A 325 6.56 -10.04 2.16
CA ASN A 325 5.11 -9.97 2.27
C ASN A 325 4.53 -9.67 0.88
N LEU A 326 3.92 -10.69 0.28
CA LEU A 326 3.60 -10.76 -1.14
C LEU A 326 2.08 -10.63 -1.32
N GLU A 327 1.60 -9.50 -1.85
CA GLU A 327 0.18 -9.27 -2.08
C GLU A 327 -0.31 -9.98 -3.35
N THR A 328 -1.41 -10.73 -3.28
CA THR A 328 -2.11 -11.16 -4.50
C THR A 328 -3.03 -10.05 -5.00
N LYS A 329 -2.67 -9.39 -6.11
CA LYS A 329 -3.48 -8.33 -6.74
C LYS A 329 -4.58 -8.89 -7.62
N ILE A 330 -5.62 -9.37 -6.95
CA ILE A 330 -6.87 -9.83 -7.55
C ILE A 330 -8.03 -9.02 -6.99
N THR A 331 -9.01 -8.73 -7.84
CA THR A 331 -10.24 -8.02 -7.46
C THR A 331 -11.46 -8.87 -7.79
N PRO A 332 -12.46 -8.98 -6.90
CA PRO A 332 -13.69 -9.75 -7.12
C PRO A 332 -14.69 -8.99 -8.02
N PHE A 333 -14.21 -8.34 -9.06
CA PHE A 333 -15.04 -7.60 -10.01
C PHE A 333 -15.62 -8.52 -11.09
N PRO A 334 -16.76 -8.16 -11.70
CA PRO A 334 -17.27 -8.88 -12.86
C PRO A 334 -16.32 -8.71 -14.06
N GLU A 335 -16.32 -9.67 -14.98
CA GLU A 335 -15.68 -9.51 -16.29
C GLU A 335 -16.37 -8.42 -17.12
N ASP A 336 -15.68 -7.92 -18.14
CA ASP A 336 -16.25 -7.00 -19.12
C ASP A 336 -17.48 -7.59 -19.84
N ALA A 337 -18.44 -6.73 -20.19
CA ALA A 337 -19.52 -7.11 -21.08
C ALA A 337 -18.96 -7.45 -22.48
N ALA A 338 -19.30 -8.64 -22.98
CA ALA A 338 -18.80 -9.12 -24.26
C ALA A 338 -19.09 -8.12 -25.41
N GLY A 339 -18.07 -7.86 -26.23
CA GLY A 339 -18.16 -7.01 -27.42
C GLY A 339 -18.10 -5.51 -27.17
N GLN A 340 -17.88 -5.05 -25.93
CA GLN A 340 -17.63 -3.64 -25.63
C GLN A 340 -16.12 -3.37 -25.51
N PRO A 341 -15.60 -2.24 -26.03
CA PRO A 341 -14.23 -1.85 -25.75
C PRO A 341 -14.09 -1.50 -24.26
N PRO A 342 -12.89 -1.68 -23.67
CA PRO A 342 -12.65 -1.26 -22.29
C PRO A 342 -12.95 0.24 -22.12
N PRO A 343 -13.58 0.65 -21.01
CA PRO A 343 -13.89 2.06 -20.80
C PRO A 343 -12.61 2.90 -20.78
N ALA A 344 -12.69 4.11 -21.34
CA ALA A 344 -11.68 5.13 -21.10
C ALA A 344 -11.73 5.51 -19.61
N LEU A 345 -10.61 5.33 -18.91
CA LEU A 345 -10.49 5.63 -17.49
C LEU A 345 -9.68 6.91 -17.30
N PRO A 346 -9.98 7.74 -16.29
CA PRO A 346 -9.09 8.80 -15.88
C PRO A 346 -7.69 8.25 -15.56
N GLU A 347 -6.69 9.12 -15.73
CA GLU A 347 -5.32 8.87 -15.27
C GLU A 347 -5.35 8.39 -13.80
N HIS A 348 -4.48 7.43 -13.44
CA HIS A 348 -4.42 6.81 -12.11
C HIS A 348 -5.62 5.95 -11.62
N THR A 349 -6.60 5.60 -12.47
CA THR A 349 -7.77 4.79 -12.04
C THR A 349 -7.69 3.34 -12.54
N GLU A 350 -7.76 2.35 -11.66
CA GLU A 350 -7.92 0.94 -12.06
C GLU A 350 -9.34 0.63 -12.59
N PRO A 351 -9.46 -0.31 -13.57
CA PRO A 351 -10.77 -0.74 -14.04
C PRO A 351 -11.58 -1.42 -12.93
N LYS A 352 -12.90 -1.21 -12.94
CA LYS A 352 -13.85 -1.91 -12.05
C LYS A 352 -14.38 -3.21 -12.65
N THR A 353 -13.62 -3.77 -13.58
CA THR A 353 -13.84 -5.08 -14.19
C THR A 353 -12.60 -5.93 -13.99
N ASN A 354 -12.79 -7.24 -13.92
CA ASN A 354 -11.71 -8.17 -13.68
C ASN A 354 -10.95 -8.48 -14.97
N HIS A 355 -9.65 -8.24 -14.94
CA HIS A 355 -8.72 -8.62 -15.99
C HIS A 355 -7.55 -9.47 -15.46
N THR A 356 -7.80 -10.19 -14.37
CA THR A 356 -6.84 -11.09 -13.75
C THR A 356 -7.26 -12.55 -13.96
N PHE A 357 -6.41 -13.50 -13.56
CA PHE A 357 -6.81 -14.90 -13.44
C PHE A 357 -7.64 -15.14 -12.17
N ASP A 358 -8.22 -16.33 -12.04
CA ASP A 358 -8.99 -16.71 -10.85
C ASP A 358 -8.10 -16.90 -9.59
N PRO A 359 -8.68 -16.89 -8.37
CA PRO A 359 -7.93 -17.03 -7.13
C PRO A 359 -7.02 -18.27 -7.04
N GLN A 360 -7.45 -19.43 -7.59
CA GLN A 360 -6.65 -20.65 -7.55
C GLN A 360 -5.38 -20.49 -8.39
N THR A 361 -5.48 -19.85 -9.54
CA THR A 361 -4.34 -19.56 -10.41
C THR A 361 -3.34 -18.62 -9.72
N PHE A 362 -3.79 -17.58 -9.03
CA PHE A 362 -2.91 -16.72 -8.20
C PHE A 362 -2.17 -17.50 -7.12
N VAL A 363 -2.89 -18.28 -6.32
CA VAL A 363 -2.31 -19.06 -5.22
C VAL A 363 -1.32 -20.11 -5.76
N THR A 364 -1.67 -20.78 -6.87
CA THR A 364 -0.78 -21.77 -7.50
C THR A 364 0.51 -21.13 -8.01
N ALA A 365 0.42 -19.98 -8.68
CA ALA A 365 1.60 -19.28 -9.21
C ALA A 365 2.51 -18.77 -8.09
N LEU A 366 1.96 -18.05 -7.11
CA LEU A 366 2.70 -17.42 -6.03
C LEU A 366 3.21 -18.44 -4.99
N CYS A 367 2.32 -19.24 -4.40
CA CYS A 367 2.73 -20.20 -3.37
C CYS A 367 3.54 -21.36 -3.95
N GLY A 368 3.31 -21.70 -5.23
CA GLY A 368 4.18 -22.60 -5.98
C GLY A 368 5.60 -22.03 -6.11
N ALA A 369 5.75 -20.76 -6.44
CA ALA A 369 7.05 -20.09 -6.50
C ALA A 369 7.75 -20.06 -5.12
N ILE A 370 7.02 -19.75 -4.04
CA ILE A 370 7.54 -19.79 -2.67
C ILE A 370 8.06 -21.20 -2.33
N THR A 371 7.24 -22.23 -2.55
CA THR A 371 7.56 -23.62 -2.19
C THR A 371 8.73 -24.17 -3.00
N ARG A 372 8.75 -23.94 -4.33
CA ARG A 372 9.85 -24.39 -5.20
C ARG A 372 11.20 -23.78 -4.84
N ASN A 373 11.19 -22.60 -4.20
CA ASN A 373 12.40 -21.90 -3.77
C ASN A 373 12.70 -22.07 -2.26
N HIS A 374 11.93 -22.90 -1.54
CA HIS A 374 12.07 -23.14 -0.10
C HIS A 374 11.96 -21.86 0.75
N MET A 375 11.07 -20.95 0.36
CA MET A 375 10.88 -19.65 1.00
C MET A 375 9.75 -19.61 2.03
N GLU A 376 9.12 -20.74 2.39
CA GLU A 376 7.98 -20.79 3.32
C GLU A 376 8.31 -20.22 4.71
N SER A 377 9.59 -20.21 5.10
CA SER A 377 10.06 -19.62 6.37
C SER A 377 10.34 -18.11 6.30
N ARG A 378 10.34 -17.54 5.08
CA ARG A 378 10.69 -16.13 4.80
C ARG A 378 9.60 -15.39 4.03
N ALA A 379 8.64 -16.07 3.43
CA ALA A 379 7.58 -15.46 2.64
C ALA A 379 6.22 -15.66 3.31
N GLU A 380 5.39 -14.64 3.20
CA GLU A 380 4.01 -14.56 3.65
C GLU A 380 3.15 -13.95 2.54
N VAL A 381 1.85 -14.25 2.56
CA VAL A 381 0.90 -13.80 1.53
C VAL A 381 -0.12 -12.88 2.16
N GLN A 382 -0.31 -11.71 1.55
CA GLN A 382 -1.35 -10.76 1.93
C GLN A 382 -2.36 -10.57 0.79
N SER A 383 -3.57 -10.15 1.11
CA SER A 383 -4.59 -9.86 0.11
C SER A 383 -5.76 -9.07 0.67
N PHE A 384 -6.34 -8.19 -0.16
CA PHE A 384 -7.68 -7.67 0.08
C PHE A 384 -8.76 -8.71 -0.27
N ASP A 385 -8.50 -9.59 -1.22
CA ASP A 385 -9.43 -10.65 -1.63
C ASP A 385 -9.15 -11.92 -0.82
N PHE A 386 -9.87 -12.08 0.28
CA PHE A 386 -9.61 -13.15 1.23
C PHE A 386 -9.89 -14.55 0.66
N ARG A 387 -10.50 -14.68 -0.54
CA ARG A 387 -10.59 -15.98 -1.22
C ARG A 387 -9.21 -16.57 -1.47
N THR A 388 -8.22 -15.74 -1.80
CA THR A 388 -6.83 -16.19 -1.95
C THR A 388 -6.24 -16.66 -0.62
N LEU A 389 -6.45 -15.91 0.46
CA LEU A 389 -5.92 -16.26 1.79
C LEU A 389 -6.50 -17.58 2.32
N ILE A 390 -7.81 -17.81 2.12
CA ILE A 390 -8.46 -19.08 2.44
C ILE A 390 -7.78 -20.25 1.70
N LEU A 391 -7.55 -20.10 0.39
CA LEU A 391 -6.86 -21.12 -0.41
C LEU A 391 -5.40 -21.33 0.02
N VAL A 392 -4.69 -20.27 0.43
CA VAL A 392 -3.33 -20.38 1.00
C VAL A 392 -3.35 -21.20 2.29
N GLU A 393 -4.28 -20.92 3.20
CA GLU A 393 -4.41 -21.66 4.46
C GLU A 393 -4.75 -23.14 4.25
N GLU A 394 -5.62 -23.44 3.27
CA GLU A 394 -6.03 -24.80 2.94
C GLU A 394 -4.92 -25.62 2.26
N GLN A 395 -4.14 -25.00 1.36
CA GLN A 395 -3.24 -25.71 0.44
C GLN A 395 -1.77 -25.56 0.82
N PHE A 396 -1.41 -24.45 1.47
CA PHE A 396 -0.04 -24.09 1.84
C PHE A 396 0.04 -23.64 3.32
N PRO A 397 -0.40 -24.44 4.30
CA PRO A 397 -0.58 -24.02 5.69
C PRO A 397 0.70 -23.52 6.39
N LYS A 398 1.88 -23.78 5.82
CA LYS A 398 3.16 -23.26 6.32
C LYS A 398 3.40 -21.79 5.98
N ILE A 399 2.72 -21.24 4.97
CA ILE A 399 2.88 -19.86 4.52
C ILE A 399 1.91 -18.99 5.35
N PRO A 400 2.39 -17.99 6.13
CA PRO A 400 1.53 -17.11 6.89
C PRO A 400 0.62 -16.25 5.98
N THR A 401 -0.57 -15.92 6.47
CA THR A 401 -1.56 -15.07 5.79
C THR A 401 -1.79 -13.73 6.49
N TYR A 402 -1.94 -12.66 5.70
CA TYR A 402 -2.12 -11.28 6.13
C TYR A 402 -3.40 -10.72 5.51
N TYR A 403 -4.39 -10.46 6.37
CA TYR A 403 -5.70 -9.97 5.96
C TYR A 403 -5.65 -8.45 5.81
N LEU A 404 -5.53 -7.98 4.56
CA LEU A 404 -5.56 -6.55 4.27
C LEU A 404 -6.97 -6.01 4.44
N THR A 405 -7.11 -4.97 5.26
CA THR A 405 -8.41 -4.34 5.52
C THR A 405 -8.36 -2.84 5.32
N GLY A 406 -9.38 -2.32 4.65
CA GLY A 406 -9.60 -0.89 4.48
C GLY A 406 -10.68 -0.37 5.45
N PRO A 407 -11.53 0.59 5.02
CA PRO A 407 -12.64 1.06 5.85
C PRO A 407 -13.65 -0.05 6.19
N PRO A 408 -14.40 0.04 7.30
CA PRO A 408 -15.27 -1.04 7.79
C PRO A 408 -16.29 -1.59 6.76
N ASN A 409 -16.78 -0.75 5.84
CA ASN A 409 -17.72 -1.16 4.79
C ASN A 409 -17.11 -2.14 3.76
N MET A 410 -15.78 -2.22 3.67
CA MET A 410 -15.10 -3.25 2.89
C MET A 410 -15.43 -4.66 3.42
N LEU A 411 -15.61 -4.81 4.74
CA LEU A 411 -15.74 -6.13 5.36
C LEU A 411 -17.08 -6.82 5.04
N SER A 412 -18.04 -6.07 4.50
CA SER A 412 -19.32 -6.58 4.00
C SER A 412 -19.34 -6.81 2.47
N SER A 413 -18.21 -6.62 1.78
CA SER A 413 -18.12 -6.71 0.31
C SER A 413 -17.68 -8.09 -0.19
N ASP A 414 -17.61 -8.24 -1.52
CA ASP A 414 -17.18 -9.48 -2.17
C ASP A 414 -15.69 -9.82 -2.04
N PHE A 415 -14.91 -8.90 -1.47
CA PHE A 415 -13.55 -9.15 -1.03
C PHE A 415 -13.48 -10.14 0.16
N VAL A 416 -14.56 -10.24 0.94
CA VAL A 416 -14.64 -11.16 2.08
C VAL A 416 -15.53 -12.35 1.70
N PRO A 417 -15.06 -13.62 1.78
CA PRO A 417 -15.90 -14.80 1.60
C PRO A 417 -17.09 -14.80 2.55
N ALA A 418 -18.25 -15.28 2.09
CA ALA A 418 -19.48 -15.30 2.89
C ALA A 418 -19.31 -16.01 4.25
N ALA A 419 -18.44 -17.01 4.34
CA ALA A 419 -18.14 -17.71 5.59
C ALA A 419 -17.42 -16.85 6.65
N LEU A 420 -16.80 -15.74 6.24
CA LEU A 420 -16.11 -14.80 7.12
C LEU A 420 -16.90 -13.50 7.37
N ARG A 421 -17.97 -13.26 6.61
CA ARG A 421 -18.87 -12.11 6.82
C ARG A 421 -19.71 -12.39 8.08
N GLN A 422 -19.64 -11.50 9.07
CA GLN A 422 -20.44 -11.59 10.30
C GLN A 422 -21.70 -10.75 10.25
#